data_AF-A0A8S3HGB9-F1
#
_entry.id   AF-A0A8S3HGB9-F1
#
_cell.length_a   1.000
_cell.length_b   1.000
_cell.length_c   1.000
_cell.angle_alpha   90.00
_cell.angle_beta   90.00
_cell.angle_gamma   90.00
#
_symmetry.space_group_name_H-M   'P 1'
#
loop_
_entity.id
_entity.type
_entity.pdbx_description
1 polymer ?
#
loop_
_entity_poly.entity_id
_entity_poly.type
_entity_poly.pdbx_seq_one_letter_code
_entity_poly.pdbx_strand_id
1 'polypeptide(L)'
;MKLFIVLVLFYGYICHGSEIWYQAEMSSYLVPPFQSAYTTLQKNILDTLLTVDSSSLITNDAALNSFTSNLHCELEKLLQNLDGSVVASNNIRIKVDRKLSTILSEILAKESEIARVDGQIKDMNAKIQAKQSQINAAEQTVRQAEGSVADAENALRRAEKEVEDALLCGGLFGRKKRFLGNLWNSIQTSVLKPIESAVNTAAGAIESAVNTAGGAIVDNIIKPVCG
;
A
#
# COMPACT_ATOMS: atom_id res chain seq x y z
N MET A 1 7.45 -9.55 9.36
CA MET A 1 6.63 -9.50 10.59
C MET A 1 5.34 -8.69 10.47
N LYS A 2 5.32 -7.50 9.83
CA LYS A 2 4.10 -6.67 9.73
C LYS A 2 2.94 -7.32 8.97
N LEU A 3 3.21 -8.11 7.92
CA LEU A 3 2.17 -8.83 7.16
C LEU A 3 1.49 -9.96 7.96
N PHE A 4 2.24 -10.60 8.87
CA PHE A 4 1.75 -11.71 9.67
C PHE A 4 0.82 -11.24 10.79
N ILE A 5 1.10 -10.07 11.36
CA ILE A 5 0.25 -9.42 12.37
C ILE A 5 -1.08 -8.96 11.74
N VAL A 6 -1.06 -8.44 10.51
CA VAL A 6 -2.29 -8.08 9.79
C VAL A 6 -3.12 -9.33 9.49
N LEU A 7 -2.50 -10.42 9.02
CA LEU A 7 -3.21 -11.68 8.77
C LEU A 7 -3.83 -12.27 10.05
N VAL A 8 -3.12 -12.25 11.19
CA VAL A 8 -3.64 -12.77 12.47
C VAL A 8 -4.76 -11.89 13.02
N LEU A 9 -4.66 -10.56 12.89
CA LEU A 9 -5.73 -9.65 13.30
C LEU A 9 -6.95 -9.76 12.38
N PHE A 10 -6.75 -9.98 11.07
CA PHE A 10 -7.84 -10.20 10.10
C PHE A 10 -8.54 -11.54 10.35
N TYR A 11 -7.77 -12.61 10.63
CA TYR A 11 -8.33 -13.92 10.98
C TYR A 11 -9.08 -13.89 12.32
N GLY A 12 -8.54 -13.20 13.33
CA GLY A 12 -9.20 -13.00 14.62
C GLY A 12 -10.51 -12.21 14.51
N TYR A 13 -10.53 -11.16 13.67
CA TYR A 13 -11.71 -10.32 13.44
C TYR A 13 -12.82 -11.05 12.67
N ILE A 14 -12.45 -11.88 11.68
CA ILE A 14 -13.41 -12.71 10.93
C ILE A 14 -13.98 -13.84 11.79
N CYS A 15 -13.17 -14.47 12.66
CA CYS A 15 -13.63 -15.58 13.51
C CYS A 15 -14.55 -15.12 14.66
N HIS A 16 -14.34 -13.96 15.29
CA HIS A 16 -15.20 -13.52 16.41
C HIS A 16 -16.53 -12.88 15.96
N GLY A 17 -16.60 -12.30 14.75
CA GLY A 17 -17.84 -11.70 14.23
C GLY A 17 -18.78 -12.69 13.53
N SER A 18 -18.26 -13.79 13.00
CA SER A 18 -19.03 -14.73 12.16
C SER A 18 -19.78 -15.82 12.95
N GLU A 19 -19.34 -16.17 14.16
CA GLU A 19 -20.00 -17.19 14.99
C GLU A 19 -21.40 -16.78 15.44
N ILE A 20 -21.62 -15.52 15.81
CA ILE A 20 -22.89 -15.05 16.39
C ILE A 20 -24.02 -15.12 15.36
N TRP A 21 -23.76 -14.68 14.13
CA TRP A 21 -24.79 -14.70 13.09
C TRP A 21 -25.08 -16.12 12.60
N TYR A 22 -24.04 -16.95 12.42
CA TYR A 22 -24.22 -18.31 11.92
C TYR A 22 -24.95 -19.19 12.94
N GLN A 23 -24.63 -19.06 14.22
CA GLN A 23 -25.33 -19.76 15.30
C GLN A 23 -26.78 -19.32 15.42
N ALA A 24 -27.07 -18.01 15.36
CA ALA A 24 -28.43 -17.49 15.44
C ALA A 24 -29.31 -17.92 14.26
N GLU A 25 -28.76 -17.93 13.04
CA GLU A 25 -29.50 -18.30 11.83
C GLU A 25 -29.72 -19.84 11.77
N MET A 26 -28.72 -20.64 12.14
CA MET A 26 -28.89 -22.09 12.23
C MET A 26 -29.90 -22.49 13.31
N SER A 27 -29.84 -21.87 14.49
CA SER A 27 -30.74 -22.19 15.60
C SER A 27 -32.19 -21.80 15.32
N SER A 28 -32.42 -20.74 14.54
CA SER A 28 -33.77 -20.24 14.26
C SER A 28 -34.45 -20.90 13.06
N TYR A 29 -33.69 -21.26 12.02
CA TYR A 29 -34.29 -21.75 10.77
C TYR A 29 -34.02 -23.24 10.47
N LEU A 30 -32.87 -23.77 10.87
CA LEU A 30 -32.48 -25.15 10.52
C LEU A 30 -32.83 -26.15 11.62
N VAL A 31 -32.60 -25.79 12.88
CA VAL A 31 -32.80 -26.69 14.02
C VAL A 31 -34.28 -27.11 14.22
N PRO A 32 -35.28 -26.21 14.16
CA PRO A 32 -36.67 -26.57 14.41
C PRO A 32 -37.25 -27.66 13.48
N PRO A 33 -37.09 -27.60 12.13
CA PRO A 33 -37.64 -28.63 11.25
C PRO A 33 -36.94 -29.98 11.42
N PHE A 34 -35.61 -30.01 11.66
CA PHE A 34 -34.91 -31.25 11.98
C PHE A 34 -35.34 -31.84 13.32
N GLN A 35 -35.52 -31.01 14.35
CA GLN A 35 -36.02 -31.45 15.63
C GLN A 35 -37.45 -32.02 15.50
N SER A 36 -38.31 -31.39 14.71
CA SER A 36 -39.66 -31.89 14.45
C SER A 36 -39.69 -33.19 13.65
N ALA A 37 -38.83 -33.32 12.63
CA ALA A 37 -38.67 -34.58 11.89
C ALA A 37 -38.20 -35.71 12.82
N TYR A 38 -37.22 -35.42 13.68
CA TYR A 38 -36.69 -36.38 14.64
C TYR A 38 -37.75 -36.84 15.64
N THR A 39 -38.55 -35.93 16.20
CA THR A 39 -39.62 -36.30 17.14
C THR A 39 -40.72 -37.11 16.46
N THR A 40 -41.13 -36.78 15.23
CA THR A 40 -42.10 -37.57 14.46
C THR A 40 -41.58 -38.99 14.22
N LEU A 41 -40.34 -39.13 13.78
CA LEU A 41 -39.74 -40.44 13.54
C LEU A 41 -39.68 -41.28 14.82
N GLN A 42 -39.15 -40.69 15.90
CA GLN A 42 -38.93 -41.44 17.14
C GLN A 42 -40.23 -41.75 17.86
N LYS A 43 -41.05 -40.73 18.13
CA LYS A 43 -42.20 -40.85 19.03
C LYS A 43 -43.47 -41.34 18.34
N ASN A 44 -43.63 -41.07 17.05
CA ASN A 44 -44.89 -41.36 16.38
C ASN A 44 -44.79 -42.57 15.44
N ILE A 45 -43.61 -42.83 14.86
CA ILE A 45 -43.41 -43.96 13.95
C ILE A 45 -42.78 -45.14 14.71
N LEU A 46 -41.60 -44.95 15.31
CA LEU A 46 -40.88 -46.04 15.96
C LEU A 46 -41.64 -46.58 17.19
N ASP A 47 -42.13 -45.72 18.07
CA ASP A 47 -42.91 -46.17 19.24
C ASP A 47 -44.21 -46.88 18.82
N THR A 48 -44.90 -46.40 17.78
CA THR A 48 -46.12 -47.03 17.26
C THR A 48 -45.84 -48.41 16.64
N LEU A 49 -44.69 -48.58 15.99
CA LEU A 49 -44.24 -49.89 15.47
C LEU A 49 -43.87 -50.86 16.60
N LEU A 50 -43.25 -50.36 17.67
CA LEU A 50 -42.78 -51.18 18.80
C LEU A 50 -43.91 -51.59 19.75
N THR A 51 -44.98 -50.81 19.84
CA THR A 51 -46.10 -51.03 20.78
C THR A 51 -47.26 -51.81 20.21
N VAL A 52 -47.28 -52.06 18.89
CA VAL A 52 -48.35 -52.78 18.23
C VAL A 52 -48.34 -54.27 18.59
N ASP A 53 -49.48 -54.78 19.07
CA ASP A 53 -49.69 -56.21 19.27
C ASP A 53 -50.04 -56.88 17.94
N SER A 54 -49.10 -57.66 17.41
CA SER A 54 -49.21 -58.36 16.13
C SER A 54 -50.43 -59.29 16.08
N SER A 55 -50.86 -59.82 17.23
CA SER A 55 -52.00 -60.74 17.37
C SER A 55 -53.34 -60.08 17.01
N SER A 56 -53.47 -58.79 17.37
CA SER A 56 -54.66 -57.97 17.15
C SER A 56 -54.78 -57.48 15.70
N LEU A 57 -53.65 -57.32 15.00
CA LEU A 57 -53.62 -56.88 13.60
C LEU A 57 -53.98 -58.00 12.62
N ILE A 58 -53.63 -59.25 12.93
CA ILE A 58 -53.87 -60.41 12.06
C ILE A 58 -55.36 -60.82 12.03
N THR A 59 -56.09 -60.50 13.10
CA THR A 59 -57.47 -60.97 13.30
C THR A 59 -58.53 -59.90 13.02
N ASN A 60 -58.14 -58.65 12.80
CA ASN A 60 -59.04 -57.52 12.62
C ASN A 60 -58.59 -56.57 11.50
N ASP A 61 -59.19 -56.70 10.32
CA ASP A 61 -58.92 -55.84 9.16
C ASP A 61 -59.13 -54.35 9.45
N ALA A 62 -60.08 -53.98 10.32
CA ALA A 62 -60.30 -52.58 10.68
C ALA A 62 -59.14 -52.02 11.51
N ALA A 63 -58.56 -52.83 12.41
CA ALA A 63 -57.39 -52.44 13.19
C ALA A 63 -56.15 -52.29 12.30
N LEU A 64 -55.96 -53.19 11.34
CA LEU A 64 -54.89 -53.12 10.35
C LEU A 64 -55.00 -51.85 9.49
N ASN A 65 -56.17 -51.58 8.92
CA ASN A 65 -56.39 -50.38 8.10
C ASN A 65 -56.17 -49.08 8.89
N SER A 66 -56.63 -49.02 10.15
CA SER A 66 -56.38 -47.86 11.02
C SER A 66 -54.89 -47.67 11.32
N PHE A 67 -54.16 -48.75 11.59
CA PHE A 67 -52.72 -48.69 11.83
C PHE A 67 -51.95 -48.23 10.60
N THR A 68 -52.24 -48.79 9.42
CA THR A 68 -51.62 -48.39 8.16
C THR A 68 -51.92 -46.91 7.84
N SER A 69 -53.16 -46.45 8.03
CA SER A 69 -53.51 -45.04 7.80
C SER A 69 -52.78 -44.09 8.77
N ASN A 70 -52.61 -44.49 10.03
CA ASN A 70 -51.87 -43.69 11.01
C ASN A 70 -50.39 -43.59 10.63
N LEU A 71 -49.74 -44.71 10.29
CA LEU A 71 -48.35 -44.70 9.84
C LEU A 71 -48.16 -43.88 8.57
N HIS A 72 -49.09 -43.99 7.62
CA HIS A 72 -49.06 -43.20 6.40
C HIS A 72 -49.09 -41.70 6.70
N CYS A 73 -50.00 -41.26 7.58
CA CYS A 73 -50.10 -39.86 8.00
C CYS A 73 -48.82 -39.37 8.69
N GLU A 74 -48.20 -40.17 9.57
CA GLU A 74 -46.96 -39.78 10.25
C GLU A 74 -45.75 -39.75 9.31
N LEU A 75 -45.69 -40.64 8.31
CA LEU A 75 -44.69 -40.61 7.26
C LEU A 75 -44.82 -39.36 6.37
N GLU A 76 -46.04 -38.95 6.03
CA GLU A 76 -46.27 -37.70 5.29
C GLU A 76 -45.80 -36.48 6.10
N LYS A 77 -46.10 -36.42 7.42
CA LYS A 77 -45.60 -35.35 8.30
C LYS A 77 -44.08 -35.34 8.36
N LEU A 78 -43.43 -36.51 8.46
CA LEU A 78 -41.98 -36.61 8.44
C LEU A 78 -41.39 -36.06 7.14
N LEU A 79 -41.98 -36.43 5.99
CA LEU A 79 -41.56 -35.93 4.68
C LEU A 79 -41.72 -34.41 4.57
N GLN A 80 -42.83 -33.85 5.03
CA GLN A 80 -43.06 -32.41 5.06
C GLN A 80 -42.02 -31.67 5.93
N ASN A 81 -41.69 -32.22 7.10
CA ASN A 81 -40.67 -31.65 7.98
C ASN A 81 -39.27 -31.67 7.34
N LEU A 82 -38.92 -32.76 6.65
CA LEU A 82 -37.65 -32.87 5.94
C LEU A 82 -37.57 -31.93 4.73
N ASP A 83 -38.66 -31.78 3.97
CA ASP A 83 -38.72 -30.82 2.86
C ASP A 83 -38.54 -29.38 3.35
N GLY A 84 -39.22 -29.00 4.42
CA GLY A 84 -39.02 -27.71 5.08
C GLY A 84 -37.57 -27.48 5.52
N SER A 85 -36.90 -28.53 6.00
CA SER A 85 -35.48 -28.47 6.36
C SER A 85 -34.56 -28.26 5.15
N VAL A 86 -34.83 -28.95 4.03
CA VAL A 86 -34.08 -28.77 2.77
C VAL A 86 -34.23 -27.34 2.26
N VAL A 87 -35.44 -26.79 2.28
CA VAL A 87 -35.71 -25.40 1.90
C VAL A 87 -34.95 -24.42 2.80
N ALA A 88 -34.98 -24.61 4.12
CA ALA A 88 -34.24 -23.78 5.07
C ALA A 88 -32.72 -23.83 4.81
N SER A 89 -32.16 -25.02 4.57
CA SER A 89 -30.76 -25.22 4.24
C SER A 89 -30.36 -24.50 2.95
N ASN A 90 -31.18 -24.61 1.90
CA ASN A 90 -30.92 -23.94 0.62
C ASN A 90 -30.96 -22.41 0.75
N ASN A 91 -31.86 -21.88 1.58
CA ASN A 91 -31.91 -20.45 1.86
C ASN A 91 -30.64 -19.96 2.58
N ILE A 92 -30.15 -20.72 3.56
CA ILE A 92 -28.88 -20.42 4.24
C ILE A 92 -27.72 -20.45 3.24
N ARG A 93 -27.64 -21.49 2.39
CA ARG A 93 -26.61 -21.59 1.33
C ARG A 93 -26.61 -20.36 0.43
N ILE A 94 -27.76 -19.96 -0.10
CA ILE A 94 -27.89 -18.77 -0.96
C ILE A 94 -27.43 -17.49 -0.22
N LYS A 95 -27.78 -17.32 1.06
CA LYS A 95 -27.32 -16.17 1.85
C LYS A 95 -25.80 -16.18 2.02
N VAL A 96 -25.21 -17.34 2.29
CA VAL A 96 -23.75 -17.51 2.39
C VAL A 96 -23.06 -17.19 1.07
N ASP A 97 -23.56 -17.74 -0.05
CA ASP A 97 -23.00 -17.49 -1.39
C ASP A 97 -23.02 -16.00 -1.74
N ARG A 98 -24.10 -15.28 -1.42
CA ARG A 98 -24.17 -13.83 -1.62
C ARG A 98 -23.13 -13.09 -0.79
N LYS A 99 -23.02 -13.42 0.51
CA LYS A 99 -22.02 -12.80 1.39
C LYS A 99 -20.60 -13.06 0.88
N LEU A 100 -20.31 -14.28 0.46
CA LEU A 100 -19.02 -14.67 -0.10
C LEU A 100 -18.72 -13.90 -1.39
N SER A 101 -19.70 -13.76 -2.29
CA SER A 101 -19.56 -12.96 -3.50
C SER A 101 -19.28 -11.48 -3.21
N THR A 102 -19.94 -10.89 -2.21
CA THR A 102 -19.68 -9.51 -1.77
C THR A 102 -18.25 -9.38 -1.26
N ILE A 103 -17.83 -10.26 -0.34
CA ILE A 103 -16.50 -10.25 0.25
C ILE A 103 -15.42 -10.40 -0.82
N LEU A 104 -15.59 -11.32 -1.78
CA LEU A 104 -14.65 -11.49 -2.90
C LEU A 104 -14.52 -10.21 -3.74
N SER A 105 -15.64 -9.53 -3.99
CA SER A 105 -15.64 -8.29 -4.77
C SER A 105 -14.90 -7.17 -4.03
N GLU A 106 -15.08 -7.06 -2.71
CA GLU A 106 -14.36 -6.12 -1.86
C GLU A 106 -12.86 -6.41 -1.81
N ILE A 107 -12.47 -7.69 -1.71
CA ILE A 107 -11.06 -8.11 -1.74
C ILE A 107 -10.41 -7.70 -3.07
N LEU A 108 -11.04 -8.00 -4.20
CA LEU A 108 -10.51 -7.65 -5.52
C LEU A 108 -10.36 -6.13 -5.69
N ALA A 109 -11.33 -5.35 -5.19
CA ALA A 109 -11.24 -3.90 -5.20
C ALA A 109 -10.04 -3.40 -4.36
N LYS A 110 -9.81 -4.00 -3.19
CA LYS A 110 -8.66 -3.67 -2.33
C LYS A 110 -7.33 -4.10 -2.93
N GLU A 111 -7.25 -5.25 -3.57
CA GLU A 111 -6.04 -5.69 -4.29
C GLU A 111 -5.67 -4.71 -5.41
N SER A 112 -6.66 -4.24 -6.17
CA SER A 112 -6.45 -3.21 -7.20
C SER A 112 -5.95 -1.88 -6.61
N GLU A 113 -6.53 -1.45 -5.49
CA GLU A 113 -6.10 -0.25 -4.77
C GLU A 113 -4.64 -0.38 -4.29
N ILE A 114 -4.27 -1.53 -3.72
CA ILE A 114 -2.90 -1.82 -3.28
C ILE A 114 -1.93 -1.77 -4.45
N ALA A 115 -2.26 -2.40 -5.58
CA ALA A 115 -1.42 -2.39 -6.77
C ALA A 115 -1.20 -0.97 -7.31
N ARG A 116 -2.25 -0.13 -7.30
CA ARG A 116 -2.15 1.29 -7.67
C ARG A 116 -1.20 2.05 -6.75
N VAL A 117 -1.32 1.87 -5.44
CA VAL A 117 -0.47 2.53 -4.45
C VAL A 117 0.98 2.05 -4.56
N ASP A 118 1.22 0.76 -4.76
CA ASP A 118 2.57 0.21 -4.96
C ASP A 118 3.24 0.81 -6.21
N GLY A 119 2.49 0.99 -7.30
CA GLY A 119 2.95 1.70 -8.48
C GLY A 119 3.35 3.15 -8.20
N GLN A 120 2.55 3.88 -7.41
CA GLN A 120 2.87 5.25 -7.00
C GLN A 120 4.12 5.32 -6.13
N ILE A 121 4.30 4.39 -5.19
CA ILE A 121 5.50 4.31 -4.34
C ILE A 121 6.75 4.07 -5.19
N LYS A 122 6.68 3.19 -6.19
CA LYS A 122 7.81 2.93 -7.11
C LYS A 122 8.20 4.18 -7.91
N ASP A 123 7.22 4.90 -8.44
CA ASP A 123 7.46 6.18 -9.15
C ASP A 123 8.08 7.24 -8.24
N MET A 124 7.56 7.40 -7.01
CA MET A 124 8.11 8.32 -6.02
C MET A 124 9.54 7.97 -5.64
N ASN A 125 9.85 6.68 -5.45
CA ASN A 125 11.21 6.23 -5.16
C ASN A 125 12.19 6.53 -6.30
N ALA A 126 11.76 6.34 -7.56
CA ALA A 126 12.58 6.71 -8.72
C ALA A 126 12.86 8.22 -8.77
N LYS A 127 11.84 9.05 -8.49
CA LYS A 127 12.00 10.52 -8.39
C LYS A 127 12.96 10.92 -7.28
N ILE A 128 12.88 10.29 -6.12
CA ILE A 128 13.80 10.53 -5.00
C ILE A 128 15.24 10.18 -5.39
N GLN A 129 15.48 9.04 -6.04
CA GLN A 129 16.81 8.64 -6.50
C GLN A 129 17.39 9.62 -7.54
N ALA A 130 16.56 10.09 -8.48
CA ALA A 130 16.98 11.09 -9.45
C ALA A 130 17.36 12.41 -8.76
N LYS A 131 16.57 12.86 -7.77
CA LYS A 131 16.88 14.06 -6.99
C LYS A 131 18.14 13.91 -6.15
N GLN A 132 18.36 12.74 -5.53
CA GLN A 132 19.59 12.48 -4.78
C GLN A 132 20.82 12.55 -5.68
N SER A 133 20.73 12.05 -6.92
CA SER A 133 21.81 12.14 -7.89
C SER A 133 22.10 13.58 -8.29
N GLN A 134 21.06 14.42 -8.46
CA GLN A 134 21.22 15.86 -8.71
C GLN A 134 21.90 16.58 -7.54
N ILE A 135 21.52 16.26 -6.30
CA ILE A 135 22.15 16.82 -5.10
C ILE A 135 23.62 16.46 -5.05
N ASN A 136 23.98 15.19 -5.26
CA ASN A 136 25.38 14.76 -5.24
C ASN A 136 26.23 15.48 -6.30
N ALA A 137 25.69 15.73 -7.50
CA ALA A 137 26.37 16.47 -8.55
C ALA A 137 26.56 17.96 -8.17
N ALA A 138 25.55 18.57 -7.55
CA ALA A 138 25.65 19.94 -7.05
C ALA A 138 26.70 20.05 -5.92
N GLU A 139 26.74 19.11 -4.98
CA GLU A 139 27.75 19.06 -3.92
C GLU A 139 29.18 18.97 -4.47
N GLN A 140 29.41 18.17 -5.51
CA GLN A 140 30.72 18.10 -6.18
C GLN A 140 31.10 19.44 -6.83
N THR A 141 30.14 20.10 -7.47
CA THR A 141 30.36 21.41 -8.09
C THR A 141 30.73 22.46 -7.04
N VAL A 142 30.05 22.48 -5.89
CA VAL A 142 30.37 23.38 -4.78
C VAL A 142 31.79 23.14 -4.26
N ARG A 143 32.18 21.88 -4.03
CA ARG A 143 33.54 21.55 -3.58
C ARG A 143 34.62 22.02 -4.56
N GLN A 144 34.36 21.90 -5.86
CA GLN A 144 35.28 22.38 -6.89
C GLN A 144 35.41 23.92 -6.87
N ALA A 145 34.30 24.62 -6.66
CA ALA A 145 34.29 26.07 -6.51
C ALA A 145 35.05 26.51 -5.25
N GLU A 146 34.84 25.84 -4.11
CA GLU A 146 35.56 26.08 -2.87
C GLU A 146 37.09 25.93 -3.04
N GLY A 147 37.53 24.87 -3.72
CA GLY A 147 38.94 24.67 -4.05
C GLY A 147 39.50 25.79 -4.94
N SER A 148 38.74 26.22 -5.94
CA SER A 148 39.15 27.32 -6.83
C SER A 148 39.28 28.66 -6.09
N VAL A 149 38.41 28.92 -5.11
CA VAL A 149 38.49 30.11 -4.25
C VAL A 149 39.73 30.05 -3.36
N ALA A 150 40.01 28.91 -2.74
CA ALA A 150 41.20 28.75 -1.90
C ALA A 150 42.51 28.96 -2.70
N ASP A 151 42.56 28.49 -3.96
CA ASP A 151 43.70 28.73 -4.85
C ASP A 151 43.87 30.22 -5.18
N ALA A 152 42.76 30.93 -5.44
CA ALA A 152 42.75 32.36 -5.68
C ALA A 152 43.22 33.17 -4.47
N GLU A 153 42.75 32.83 -3.27
CA GLU A 153 43.21 33.47 -2.01
C GLU A 153 44.71 33.29 -1.79
N ASN A 154 45.23 32.08 -2.03
CA ASN A 154 46.67 31.81 -1.94
C ASN A 154 47.48 32.61 -2.96
N ALA A 155 46.97 32.77 -4.19
CA ALA A 155 47.61 33.58 -5.21
C ALA A 155 47.62 35.08 -4.83
N LEU A 156 46.52 35.59 -4.28
CA LEU A 156 46.42 36.96 -3.79
C LEU A 156 47.43 37.23 -2.69
N ARG A 157 47.54 36.33 -1.70
CA ARG A 157 48.49 36.47 -0.58
C ARG A 157 49.95 36.47 -1.06
N ARG A 158 50.28 35.71 -2.10
CA ARG A 158 51.61 35.74 -2.74
C ARG A 158 51.87 37.10 -3.39
N ALA A 159 50.91 37.62 -4.15
CA ALA A 159 51.02 38.92 -4.80
C ALA A 159 51.15 40.06 -3.78
N GLU A 160 50.41 40.02 -2.68
CA GLU A 160 50.54 40.98 -1.57
C GLU A 160 51.96 41.00 -1.00
N LYS A 161 52.53 39.81 -0.75
CA LYS A 161 53.91 39.70 -0.25
C LYS A 161 54.94 40.24 -1.24
N GLU A 162 54.78 39.96 -2.54
CA GLU A 162 55.66 40.52 -3.58
C GLU A 162 55.63 42.05 -3.61
N VAL A 163 54.45 42.65 -3.38
CA VAL A 163 54.30 44.10 -3.27
C VAL A 163 54.99 44.63 -2.02
N GLU A 164 54.81 43.98 -0.87
CA GLU A 164 55.46 44.36 0.39
C GLU A 164 56.99 44.30 0.28
N ASP A 165 57.54 43.20 -0.25
CA ASP A 165 58.97 43.02 -0.48
C ASP A 165 59.53 44.09 -1.43
N ALA A 166 58.78 44.45 -2.49
CA ALA A 166 59.16 45.52 -3.42
C ALA A 166 59.14 46.91 -2.78
N LEU A 167 58.23 47.17 -1.82
CA LEU A 167 58.18 48.41 -1.05
C LEU A 167 59.35 48.51 -0.06
N LEU A 168 59.78 47.39 0.52
CA LEU A 168 60.92 47.32 1.44
C LEU A 168 62.28 47.41 0.72
N CYS A 169 62.39 46.95 -0.53
CA CYS A 169 63.68 46.84 -1.26
C CYS A 169 64.14 48.06 -2.08
N GLY A 170 63.54 49.26 -1.98
CA GLY A 170 64.29 50.46 -2.38
C GLY A 170 63.51 51.67 -2.92
N GLY A 171 63.90 52.84 -2.40
CA GLY A 171 63.52 54.17 -2.88
C GLY A 171 64.12 54.58 -4.23
N LEU A 172 63.80 53.90 -5.33
CA LEU A 172 64.17 54.33 -6.68
C LEU A 172 62.93 54.53 -7.57
N PHE A 173 62.43 55.76 -7.55
CA PHE A 173 61.22 56.27 -8.21
C PHE A 173 61.18 56.20 -9.75
N GLY A 174 62.09 55.49 -10.43
CA GLY A 174 62.18 55.42 -11.90
C GLY A 174 61.62 54.16 -12.57
N ARG A 175 61.55 53.01 -11.89
CA ARG A 175 61.14 51.71 -12.50
C ARG A 175 59.69 51.26 -12.21
N LYS A 176 58.92 52.07 -11.46
CA LYS A 176 57.56 51.74 -11.00
C LYS A 176 56.57 51.40 -12.13
N LYS A 177 56.60 52.09 -13.28
CA LYS A 177 55.62 51.85 -14.35
C LYS A 177 55.73 50.47 -15.00
N ARG A 178 56.95 49.96 -15.24
CA ARG A 178 57.14 48.63 -15.86
C ARG A 178 56.86 47.51 -14.87
N PHE A 179 57.25 47.68 -13.61
CA PHE A 179 56.95 46.70 -12.57
C PHE A 179 55.45 46.61 -12.29
N LEU A 180 54.76 47.75 -12.09
CA LEU A 180 53.32 47.77 -11.89
C LEU A 180 52.55 47.26 -13.12
N GLY A 181 53.03 47.53 -14.35
CA GLY A 181 52.44 46.98 -15.57
C GLY A 181 52.59 45.46 -15.67
N ASN A 182 53.77 44.92 -15.35
CA ASN A 182 54.00 43.47 -15.35
C ASN A 182 53.28 42.77 -14.19
N LEU A 183 53.22 43.40 -13.01
CA LEU A 183 52.48 42.92 -11.85
C LEU A 183 50.97 42.92 -12.13
N TRP A 184 50.44 44.01 -12.72
CA TRP A 184 49.04 44.10 -13.12
C TRP A 184 48.71 43.05 -14.18
N ASN A 185 49.56 42.85 -15.19
CA ASN A 185 49.38 41.76 -16.15
C ASN A 185 49.40 40.39 -15.47
N SER A 186 50.32 40.16 -14.53
CA SER A 186 50.42 38.89 -13.80
C SER A 186 49.20 38.63 -12.92
N ILE A 187 48.69 39.64 -12.22
CA ILE A 187 47.44 39.56 -11.43
C ILE A 187 46.25 39.34 -12.37
N GLN A 188 46.20 40.04 -13.49
CA GLN A 188 45.10 39.92 -14.44
C GLN A 188 45.06 38.53 -15.09
N THR A 189 46.21 37.96 -15.47
CA THR A 189 46.26 36.63 -16.10
C THR A 189 46.18 35.49 -15.12
N SER A 190 46.74 35.64 -13.92
CA SER A 190 46.90 34.53 -12.96
C SER A 190 45.82 34.50 -11.87
N VAL A 191 45.11 35.62 -11.66
CA VAL A 191 44.10 35.75 -10.59
C VAL A 191 42.74 36.13 -11.17
N LEU A 192 42.64 37.26 -11.89
CA LEU A 192 41.33 37.74 -12.36
C LEU A 192 40.72 36.85 -13.44
N LYS A 193 41.47 36.46 -14.48
CA LYS A 193 40.93 35.60 -15.55
C LYS A 193 40.46 34.22 -15.07
N PRO A 194 41.21 33.49 -14.21
CA PRO A 194 40.74 32.23 -13.64
C PRO A 194 39.48 32.40 -12.78
N ILE A 195 39.41 33.45 -11.95
CA ILE A 195 38.23 33.75 -11.13
C ILE A 195 37.03 34.07 -12.03
N GLU A 196 37.21 34.92 -13.04
CA GLU A 196 36.15 35.29 -13.97
C GLU A 196 35.64 34.06 -14.75
N SER A 197 36.55 33.18 -15.18
CA SER A 197 36.19 31.89 -15.79
C SER A 197 35.45 30.97 -14.81
N ALA A 198 35.90 30.87 -13.56
CA ALA A 198 35.28 30.03 -12.53
C ALA A 198 33.89 30.55 -12.14
N VAL A 199 33.75 31.87 -11.99
CA VAL A 199 32.47 32.54 -11.70
C VAL A 199 31.51 32.38 -12.86
N ASN A 200 31.94 32.54 -14.11
CA ASN A 200 31.09 32.32 -15.27
C ASN A 200 30.68 30.84 -15.43
N THR A 201 31.58 29.91 -15.09
CA THR A 201 31.27 28.47 -15.10
C THR A 201 30.28 28.11 -13.99
N ALA A 202 30.46 28.65 -12.79
CA ALA A 202 29.54 28.46 -11.67
C ALA A 202 28.18 29.11 -11.94
N ALA A 203 28.15 30.32 -12.50
CA ALA A 203 26.92 31.00 -12.89
C ALA A 203 26.16 30.21 -13.96
N GLY A 204 26.84 29.69 -14.99
CA GLY A 204 26.23 28.84 -16.01
C GLY A 204 25.72 27.51 -15.45
N ALA A 205 26.45 26.89 -14.53
CA ALA A 205 26.01 25.67 -13.85
C ALA A 205 24.78 25.91 -12.96
N ILE A 206 24.75 27.03 -12.23
CA ILE A 206 23.61 27.43 -11.40
C ILE A 206 22.40 27.77 -12.27
N GLU A 207 22.57 28.52 -13.35
CA GLU A 207 21.48 28.87 -14.28
C GLU A 207 20.90 27.63 -14.96
N SER A 208 21.76 26.68 -15.38
CA SER A 208 21.32 25.37 -15.88
C SER A 208 20.56 24.56 -14.82
N ALA A 209 21.04 24.56 -13.57
CA ALA A 209 20.38 23.86 -12.46
C ALA A 209 19.02 24.50 -12.10
N VAL A 210 18.93 25.83 -12.09
CA VAL A 210 17.70 26.59 -11.82
C VAL A 210 16.69 26.39 -12.94
N ASN A 211 17.10 26.42 -14.21
CA ASN A 211 16.20 26.18 -15.34
C ASN A 211 15.69 24.72 -15.38
N THR A 212 16.55 23.76 -15.03
CA THR A 212 16.18 22.34 -14.94
C THR A 212 15.25 22.08 -13.74
N ALA A 213 15.49 22.72 -12.60
CA ALA A 213 14.62 22.62 -11.42
C ALA A 213 13.29 23.37 -11.63
N GLY A 214 13.32 24.57 -12.22
CA GLY A 214 12.16 25.42 -12.49
C GLY A 214 11.22 24.81 -13.53
N GLY A 215 11.76 24.25 -14.63
CA GLY A 215 10.95 23.52 -15.62
C GLY A 215 10.25 22.29 -15.01
N ALA A 216 10.96 21.53 -14.17
CA ALA A 216 10.41 20.36 -13.51
C ALA A 216 9.33 20.68 -12.46
N ILE A 217 9.38 21.87 -11.83
CA ILE A 217 8.39 22.34 -10.87
C ILE A 217 7.11 22.82 -11.59
N VAL A 218 7.26 23.58 -12.68
CA VAL A 218 6.11 24.06 -13.48
C VAL A 218 5.37 22.90 -14.15
N ASP A 219 6.09 21.90 -14.67
CA ASP A 219 5.45 20.77 -15.36
C ASP A 219 4.81 19.73 -14.41
N ASN A 220 5.32 19.54 -13.19
CA ASN A 220 4.76 18.56 -12.25
C ASN A 220 3.75 19.12 -11.24
N ILE A 221 3.74 20.44 -10.98
CA ILE A 221 2.85 21.03 -9.96
C ILE A 221 1.71 21.84 -10.59
N ILE A 222 1.92 22.53 -11.72
CA ILE A 222 0.92 23.46 -12.28
C ILE A 222 0.04 22.81 -13.36
N LYS A 223 0.58 21.91 -14.19
CA LYS A 223 -0.19 21.28 -15.27
C LYS A 223 -1.33 20.32 -14.86
N PRO A 224 -1.34 19.60 -13.72
CA PRO A 224 -2.47 18.75 -13.38
C PRO A 224 -3.65 19.51 -12.75
N VAL A 225 -3.58 20.85 -12.61
CA VAL A 225 -4.66 21.68 -12.01
C VAL A 225 -5.57 22.30 -13.08
N CYS A 226 -5.22 22.19 -14.37
CA CYS A 226 -6.06 22.63 -15.49
C CYS A 226 -6.28 21.47 -16.47
N GLY A 227 -7.09 20.50 -16.06
CA GLY A 227 -7.56 19.39 -16.87
C GLY A 227 -8.77 18.75 -16.23
#